data_AF-A0A537HKT1-F1
#
_entry.id   AF-A0A537HKT1-F1
#
_cell.length_a   1.000
_cell.length_b   1.000
_cell.length_c   1.000
_cell.angle_alpha   90.00
_cell.angle_beta   90.00
_cell.angle_gamma   90.00
#
_symmetry.space_group_name_H-M   'P 1'
#
loop_
_entity.id
_entity.type
_entity.pdbx_description
1 polymer ?
#
loop_
_entity_poly.entity_id
_entity_poly.type
_entity_poly.pdbx_seq_one_letter_code
_entity_poly.pdbx_strand_id
1 'polypeptide(L)'
;MDFKSEAIMKSRAEILSTLPFVLNYTPLRGSNSLSVRVYLPRGEMSNLITLLSTLARLGVLTNFTCVWLDYTTIQAQTFAYKDYSERNGWHYDNRVYMAKLDGMVENMAKVRGEAAVFQSMSPITA
;
A
#
# COMPACT_ATOMS: atom_id res chain seq x y z
N MET A 1 -8.46 -14.18 -2.94
CA MET A 1 -9.36 -15.28 -2.53
C MET A 1 -10.30 -15.53 -3.69
N ASP A 2 -10.41 -16.76 -4.16
CA ASP A 2 -11.20 -17.11 -5.35
C ASP A 2 -12.44 -17.90 -4.95
N PHE A 3 -13.57 -17.58 -5.58
CA PHE A 3 -14.88 -18.15 -5.27
C PHE A 3 -15.48 -18.83 -6.50
N LYS A 4 -16.37 -19.78 -6.26
CA LYS A 4 -17.04 -20.53 -7.33
C LYS A 4 -17.97 -19.66 -8.18
N SER A 5 -18.60 -18.65 -7.59
CA SER A 5 -19.52 -17.75 -8.30
C SER A 5 -19.48 -16.33 -7.74
N GLU A 6 -19.88 -15.37 -8.57
CA GLU A 6 -19.97 -13.96 -8.18
C GLU A 6 -20.94 -13.74 -7.01
N ALA A 7 -22.07 -14.46 -6.99
CA ALA A 7 -23.06 -14.36 -5.91
C ALA A 7 -22.47 -14.77 -4.56
N ILE A 8 -21.69 -15.86 -4.52
CA ILE A 8 -20.99 -16.30 -3.31
C ILE A 8 -19.94 -15.25 -2.93
N MET A 9 -19.14 -14.78 -3.89
CA MET A 9 -18.12 -13.75 -3.64
C MET A 9 -18.73 -12.51 -2.96
N LYS A 10 -19.85 -11.99 -3.47
CA LYS A 10 -20.53 -10.81 -2.90
C LYS A 10 -20.99 -11.03 -1.47
N SER A 11 -21.68 -12.15 -1.21
CA SER A 11 -22.10 -12.51 0.15
C SER A 11 -20.92 -12.66 1.13
N ARG A 12 -19.80 -13.22 0.67
CA ARG A 12 -18.59 -13.35 1.51
C ARG A 12 -17.86 -12.03 1.71
N ALA A 13 -17.88 -11.12 0.74
CA ALA A 13 -17.31 -9.79 0.86
C ALA A 13 -17.98 -8.98 1.98
N GLU A 14 -19.30 -9.07 2.11
CA GLU A 14 -20.06 -8.46 3.22
C GLU A 14 -19.61 -9.00 4.57
N ILE A 15 -19.46 -10.31 4.72
CA ILE A 15 -18.98 -10.94 5.97
C ILE A 15 -17.54 -10.51 6.26
N LEU A 16 -16.66 -10.49 5.27
CA LEU A 16 -15.26 -10.07 5.47
C LEU A 16 -15.18 -8.61 5.95
N SER A 17 -16.11 -7.75 5.54
CA SER A 17 -16.17 -6.35 5.97
C SER A 17 -16.49 -6.16 7.45
N THR A 18 -17.05 -7.19 8.11
CA THR A 18 -17.36 -7.13 9.55
C THR A 18 -16.23 -7.64 10.42
N LEU A 19 -15.18 -8.25 9.83
CA LEU A 19 -14.07 -8.81 10.60
C LEU A 19 -13.09 -7.71 11.03
N PRO A 20 -12.71 -7.65 12.32
CA PRO A 20 -11.94 -6.52 12.86
C PRO A 20 -10.50 -6.43 12.34
N PHE A 21 -9.98 -7.51 11.76
CA PHE A 21 -8.63 -7.57 11.19
C PHE A 21 -8.60 -7.34 9.67
N VAL A 22 -9.75 -7.12 9.03
CA VAL A 22 -9.84 -6.78 7.60
C VAL A 22 -9.79 -5.26 7.47
N LEU A 23 -8.75 -4.75 6.82
CA LEU A 23 -8.58 -3.32 6.57
C LEU A 23 -9.41 -2.84 5.37
N ASN A 24 -9.42 -3.63 4.31
CA ASN A 24 -10.22 -3.39 3.12
C ASN A 24 -10.31 -4.65 2.27
N TYR A 25 -11.25 -4.63 1.33
CA TYR A 25 -11.35 -5.62 0.28
C TYR A 25 -11.65 -4.93 -1.06
N THR A 26 -11.31 -5.61 -2.15
CA THR A 26 -11.52 -5.11 -3.51
C THR A 26 -11.88 -6.28 -4.42
N PRO A 27 -13.09 -6.29 -5.01
CA PRO A 27 -13.45 -7.27 -6.02
C PRO A 27 -12.56 -7.12 -7.26
N LEU A 28 -12.05 -8.23 -7.78
CA LEU A 28 -11.25 -8.24 -9.00
C LEU A 28 -12.18 -8.35 -10.20
N ARG A 29 -12.16 -7.35 -11.08
CA ARG A 29 -13.05 -7.31 -12.25
C ARG A 29 -12.69 -8.42 -13.24
N GLY A 30 -13.70 -9.13 -13.73
CA GLY A 30 -13.52 -10.23 -14.69
C GLY A 30 -13.17 -11.57 -14.05
N SER A 31 -13.12 -11.67 -12.71
CA SER A 31 -13.01 -12.93 -11.99
C SER A 31 -13.94 -12.97 -10.79
N ASN A 32 -14.22 -14.18 -10.29
CA ASN A 32 -14.96 -14.37 -9.04
C ASN A 32 -13.99 -14.30 -7.85
N SER A 33 -13.17 -13.24 -7.80
CA SER A 33 -12.08 -13.13 -6.83
C SER A 33 -12.14 -11.84 -6.02
N LEU A 34 -11.71 -11.95 -4.77
CA LEU A 34 -11.59 -10.83 -3.85
C LEU A 34 -10.14 -10.67 -3.41
N SER A 35 -9.59 -9.46 -3.58
CA SER A 35 -8.39 -9.03 -2.87
C SER A 35 -8.80 -8.57 -1.48
N VAL A 36 -8.12 -9.04 -0.44
CA VAL A 36 -8.44 -8.68 0.95
C VAL A 36 -7.15 -8.28 1.64
N ARG A 37 -7.11 -7.06 2.15
CA ARG A 37 -6.00 -6.57 2.96
C ARG A 37 -6.33 -6.79 4.42
N VAL A 38 -5.48 -7.55 5.10
CA VAL A 38 -5.62 -7.88 6.52
C VAL A 38 -4.47 -7.31 7.32
N TYR A 39 -4.72 -6.97 8.59
CA TYR A 39 -3.71 -6.59 9.56
C TYR A 39 -3.81 -7.50 10.77
N LEU A 40 -2.75 -8.27 11.00
CA LEU A 40 -2.68 -9.25 12.08
C LEU A 40 -1.29 -9.24 12.72
N PRO A 41 -1.18 -9.51 14.03
CA PRO A 41 0.09 -9.80 14.67
C PRO A 41 0.78 -10.97 13.98
N ARG A 42 2.12 -10.94 13.91
CA ARG A 42 2.92 -11.99 13.24
C ARG A 42 2.62 -13.41 13.76
N GLY A 43 2.30 -13.54 15.05
CA GLY A 43 1.94 -14.82 15.67
C GLY A 43 0.62 -15.43 15.15
N GLU A 44 -0.30 -14.61 14.64
CA GLU A 44 -1.61 -15.04 14.17
C GLU A 44 -1.62 -15.42 12.67
N MET A 45 -0.49 -15.25 11.98
CA MET A 45 -0.41 -15.49 10.54
C MET A 45 -0.59 -16.96 10.18
N SER A 46 -0.05 -17.87 10.99
CA SER A 46 -0.26 -19.32 10.81
C SER A 46 -1.75 -19.68 10.97
N ASN A 47 -2.44 -19.05 11.91
CA ASN A 47 -3.87 -19.26 12.14
C ASN A 47 -4.69 -18.80 10.93
N LEU A 48 -4.37 -17.63 10.35
CA LEU A 48 -5.01 -17.16 9.12
C LEU A 48 -4.80 -18.13 7.96
N ILE A 49 -3.56 -18.58 7.71
CA ILE A 49 -3.28 -19.52 6.62
C ILE A 49 -4.03 -20.85 6.85
N THR A 50 -4.09 -21.33 8.09
CA THR A 50 -4.82 -22.54 8.45
C THR A 50 -6.33 -22.40 8.20
N LEU A 51 -6.90 -21.24 8.55
CA LEU A 51 -8.29 -20.90 8.27
C LEU A 51 -8.56 -20.92 6.76
N LEU A 52 -7.78 -20.18 5.97
CA LEU A 52 -7.96 -20.10 4.51
C LEU A 52 -7.78 -21.45 3.83
N SER A 53 -6.82 -22.25 4.28
CA SER A 53 -6.61 -23.62 3.78
C SER A 53 -7.80 -24.52 4.09
N THR A 54 -8.39 -24.38 5.27
CA THR A 54 -9.60 -25.11 5.64
C THR A 54 -10.79 -24.68 4.80
N LEU A 55 -10.96 -23.38 4.55
CA LEU A 55 -12.02 -22.88 3.67
C LEU A 55 -11.87 -23.38 2.23
N ALA A 56 -10.64 -23.50 1.71
CA ALA A 56 -10.38 -24.09 0.40
C ALA A 56 -10.72 -25.59 0.39
N ARG A 57 -10.30 -26.35 1.40
CA ARG A 57 -10.59 -27.79 1.52
C ARG A 57 -12.09 -28.08 1.64
N LEU A 58 -12.84 -27.21 2.31
CA LEU A 58 -14.30 -27.31 2.44
C LEU A 58 -15.05 -26.83 1.17
N GLY A 59 -14.34 -26.35 0.16
CA GLY A 59 -14.93 -25.86 -1.09
C GLY A 59 -15.63 -24.50 -0.97
N VAL A 60 -15.44 -23.79 0.16
CA VAL A 60 -15.94 -22.41 0.34
C VAL A 60 -15.13 -21.46 -0.55
N LEU A 61 -13.82 -21.66 -0.60
CA LEU A 61 -12.91 -21.04 -1.55
C LEU A 61 -12.54 -22.04 -2.62
N THR A 62 -12.40 -21.59 -3.86
CA THR A 62 -11.82 -22.40 -4.94
C THR A 62 -10.31 -22.41 -4.84
N ASN A 63 -9.71 -21.26 -4.50
CA ASN A 63 -8.29 -21.11 -4.24
C ASN A 63 -8.01 -19.83 -3.43
N PHE A 64 -6.78 -19.66 -2.93
CA PHE A 64 -6.31 -18.41 -2.37
C PHE A 64 -4.80 -18.23 -2.58
N THR A 65 -4.37 -16.98 -2.54
CA THR A 65 -2.95 -16.60 -2.55
C THR A 65 -2.74 -15.53 -1.49
N CYS A 66 -1.64 -15.64 -0.76
CA CYS A 66 -1.25 -14.68 0.26
C CYS A 66 0.10 -14.06 -0.08
N VAL A 67 0.21 -12.75 0.12
CA VAL A 67 1.46 -12.00 0.01
C VAL A 67 1.66 -11.27 1.33
N TRP A 68 2.86 -11.42 1.89
CA TRP A 68 3.26 -10.70 3.08
C TRP A 68 3.86 -9.36 2.68
N LEU A 69 3.36 -8.29 3.28
CA LEU A 69 3.88 -6.95 3.09
C LEU A 69 4.67 -6.57 4.33
N ASP A 70 5.93 -6.18 4.16
CA ASP A 70 6.70 -5.56 5.23
C ASP A 70 6.25 -4.10 5.37
N TYR A 71 5.53 -3.80 6.46
CA TYR A 71 5.00 -2.47 6.71
C TYR A 71 6.09 -1.39 6.79
N THR A 72 7.31 -1.75 7.18
CA THR A 72 8.45 -0.80 7.25
C THR A 72 8.92 -0.35 5.88
N THR A 73 8.58 -1.11 4.83
CA THR A 73 8.92 -0.81 3.44
C THR A 73 7.80 -0.09 2.68
N ILE A 74 6.61 0.05 3.28
CA ILE A 74 5.46 0.66 2.61
C ILE A 74 5.62 2.17 2.59
N GLN A 75 6.06 2.70 1.45
CA GLN A 75 5.97 4.13 1.14
C GLN A 75 4.63 4.39 0.42
N ALA A 76 3.67 5.00 1.11
CA ALA A 76 2.40 5.41 0.54
C ALA A 76 2.32 6.94 0.50
N GLN A 77 2.17 7.50 -0.70
CA GLN A 77 1.74 8.89 -0.89
C GLN A 77 0.54 8.91 -1.84
N THR A 78 -0.41 9.79 -1.52
CA THR A 78 -1.54 10.06 -2.39
C THR A 78 -1.04 10.78 -3.64
N PHE A 79 -1.45 10.32 -4.83
CA PHE A 79 -1.02 10.93 -6.09
C PHE A 79 -1.47 12.39 -6.16
N ALA A 80 -0.59 13.25 -6.67
CA ALA A 80 -0.93 14.65 -6.89
C ALA A 80 -1.90 14.76 -8.07
N TYR A 81 -2.99 15.50 -7.89
CA TYR A 81 -4.04 15.63 -8.92
C TYR A 81 -3.54 16.25 -10.24
N LYS A 82 -2.42 16.97 -10.21
CA LYS A 82 -1.73 17.52 -11.39
C LYS A 82 -1.36 16.45 -12.44
N ASP A 83 -1.25 15.19 -12.02
CA ASP A 83 -0.86 14.08 -12.90
C ASP A 83 -2.09 13.42 -13.58
N TYR A 84 -3.29 13.95 -13.36
CA TYR A 84 -4.51 13.56 -14.07
C TYR A 84 -4.76 14.45 -15.28
N SER A 85 -5.11 13.84 -16.42
CA SER A 85 -5.58 14.54 -17.61
C SER A 85 -6.97 14.05 -18.00
N GLU A 86 -7.86 14.93 -18.42
CA GLU A 86 -9.22 14.54 -18.84
C GLU A 86 -9.22 13.64 -20.08
N ARG A 87 -8.23 13.81 -20.98
CA ARG A 87 -8.17 13.08 -22.24
C ARG A 87 -7.67 11.64 -22.08
N ASN A 88 -6.67 11.45 -21.23
CA ASN A 88 -5.92 10.19 -21.14
C ASN A 88 -5.93 9.58 -19.72
N GLY A 89 -6.58 10.22 -18.75
CA GLY A 89 -6.65 9.77 -17.36
C GLY A 89 -5.36 10.04 -16.56
N TRP A 90 -5.07 9.16 -15.60
CA TRP A 90 -3.90 9.25 -14.72
C TRP A 90 -2.59 8.95 -15.45
N HIS A 91 -1.63 9.88 -15.37
CA HIS A 91 -0.26 9.72 -15.87
C HIS A 91 0.69 9.65 -14.67
N TYR A 92 0.67 8.53 -13.98
CA TYR A 92 1.52 8.31 -12.81
C TYR A 92 2.57 7.23 -13.11
N ASP A 93 3.85 7.62 -13.04
CA ASP A 93 4.97 6.69 -12.98
C ASP A 93 5.59 6.75 -11.58
N ASN A 94 5.44 5.65 -10.83
CA ASN A 94 5.94 5.57 -9.45
C ASN A 94 7.45 5.77 -9.35
N ARG A 95 8.22 5.24 -10.30
CA ARG A 95 9.69 5.29 -10.26
C ARG A 95 10.16 6.72 -10.48
N VAL A 96 9.55 7.41 -11.44
CA VAL A 96 9.85 8.82 -11.72
C VAL A 96 9.46 9.70 -10.53
N TYR A 97 8.29 9.44 -9.92
CA TYR A 97 7.82 10.18 -8.77
C TYR A 97 8.73 10.03 -7.55
N MET A 98 9.11 8.80 -7.20
CA MET A 98 10.00 8.53 -6.06
C MET A 98 11.39 9.11 -6.29
N ALA A 99 11.97 8.97 -7.49
CA ALA A 99 13.26 9.59 -7.82
C ALA A 99 13.24 11.12 -7.66
N LYS A 100 12.11 11.76 -8.02
CA LYS A 100 11.93 13.21 -7.81
C LYS A 100 11.88 13.58 -6.33
N LEU A 101 11.17 12.78 -5.52
CA LEU A 101 11.11 12.99 -4.07
C LEU A 101 12.49 12.84 -3.43
N ASP A 102 13.25 11.79 -3.79
CA ASP A 102 14.61 11.57 -3.29
C ASP A 102 15.51 12.78 -3.60
N GLY A 103 15.47 13.28 -4.84
CA GLY A 103 16.21 14.48 -5.22
C GLY A 103 15.77 15.73 -4.46
N MET A 104 14.48 15.87 -4.13
CA MET A 104 13.99 16.98 -3.29
C MET A 104 14.52 16.88 -1.86
N VAL A 105 14.53 15.69 -1.27
CA VAL A 105 15.07 15.45 0.09
C VAL A 105 16.58 15.75 0.13
N GLU A 106 17.34 15.29 -0.86
CA GLU A 106 18.77 15.58 -0.98
C GLU A 106 19.05 17.08 -1.11
N ASN A 107 18.28 17.79 -1.93
CA ASN A 107 18.41 19.23 -2.08
C ASN A 107 18.06 19.98 -0.79
N MET A 108 17.02 19.56 -0.07
CA MET A 108 16.69 20.13 1.23
C MET A 108 17.79 19.88 2.28
N ALA A 109 18.44 18.71 2.25
CA ALA A 109 19.57 18.42 3.12
C ALA A 109 20.78 19.31 2.81
N LYS A 110 21.08 19.55 1.53
CA LYS A 110 22.15 20.49 1.10
C LYS A 110 21.88 21.92 1.54
N VAL A 111 20.67 22.44 1.28
CA VAL A 111 20.27 23.79 1.67
C VAL A 111 20.35 23.99 3.20
N ARG A 112 19.96 22.97 3.98
CA ARG A 112 20.10 22.99 5.45
C ARG A 112 21.57 22.98 5.89
N GLY A 113 22.42 22.22 5.20
CA GLY A 113 23.86 22.18 5.46
C GLY A 113 24.56 23.52 5.15
N GLU A 114 24.17 24.17 4.06
CA GLU A 114 24.70 25.48 3.65
C GLU A 114 24.23 26.61 4.58
N ALA A 115 22.97 26.59 5.03
CA ALA A 115 22.44 27.54 6.01
C ALA A 115 23.09 27.40 7.41
N ALA A 116 23.69 26.24 7.72
CA ALA A 116 24.43 26.02 8.97
C ALA A 116 25.87 26.55 8.94
N VAL A 117 26.40 26.95 7.77
CA VAL A 117 27.71 27.60 7.66
C VAL A 117 27.54 29.10 7.91
N PHE A 118 27.49 29.48 9.18
CA PHE A 118 27.58 30.88 9.61
C PHE A 118 28.95 31.46 9.17
N GLN A 119 28.97 32.36 8.19
CA GLN A 119 30.16 33.14 7.89
C GLN A 119 30.43 34.08 9.06
N SER A 120 31.50 33.82 9.82
CA SER A 120 31.95 34.72 10.87
C SER A 120 32.35 36.07 10.25
N MET A 121 31.66 37.14 10.65
CA MET A 121 32.08 38.49 10.29
C MET A 121 33.46 38.77 10.87
N SER A 122 34.37 39.28 10.05
CA SER A 122 35.71 39.69 10.48
C SER A 122 35.59 40.80 11.53
N PRO A 123 36.36 40.75 12.64
CA PRO A 123 36.25 41.74 13.69
C PRO A 123 36.70 43.11 13.20
N ILE A 124 35.87 44.12 13.43
CA ILE A 124 36.19 45.53 13.19
C ILE A 124 37.34 45.90 14.13
N THR A 125 38.49 46.25 13.55
CA THR A 125 39.65 46.74 14.31
C THR A 125 39.43 48.21 14.60
N ALA A 126 39.46 48.58 15.89
CA ALA A 126 39.34 49.96 16.39
C ALA A 126 40.68 50.70 16.30
#